data_AF-A0A6G8Q3J8-F1
#
_entry.id   AF-A0A6G8Q3J8-F1
#
_cell.length_a   1.000
_cell.length_b   1.000
_cell.length_c   1.000
_cell.angle_alpha   90.00
_cell.angle_beta   90.00
_cell.angle_gamma   90.00
#
_symmetry.space_group_name_H-M   'P 1'
#
loop_
_entity.id
_entity.type
_entity.pdbx_description
1 polymer ?
#
loop_
_entity_poly.entity_id
_entity_poly.type
_entity_poly.pdbx_seq_one_letter_code
_entity_poly.pdbx_strand_id
1 'polypeptide(L)'
;MPLTLNGDEETCVWTVGDEAFEEADRIPVGRDRHVRFEFENKTMMPHPMHLHGHFFRVDNGTGRGPMKDTVLVEPGQKLNIDWVSDNPGDWAFHCHQAYHQEAGMMRVVRVA
;
A
#
# COMPACT_ATOMS: atom_id res chain seq x y z
N MET A 1 -9.17 -3.26 -4.37
CA MET A 1 -7.96 -3.87 -4.95
C MET A 1 -7.24 -4.57 -3.81
N PRO A 2 -7.26 -5.91 -3.78
CA PRO A 2 -6.59 -6.67 -2.73
C PRO A 2 -5.08 -6.51 -2.83
N LEU A 3 -4.43 -6.25 -1.70
CA LEU A 3 -2.97 -6.13 -1.57
C LEU A 3 -2.52 -6.91 -0.33
N THR A 4 -1.93 -8.08 -0.55
CA THR A 4 -1.27 -8.85 0.50
C THR A 4 0.01 -8.12 0.92
N LEU A 5 0.21 -7.90 2.21
CA LEU A 5 1.50 -7.49 2.76
C LEU A 5 2.15 -8.74 3.35
N ASN A 6 3.25 -9.16 2.75
CA ASN A 6 3.93 -10.40 3.11
C ASN A 6 5.42 -10.15 3.31
N GLY A 7 6.10 -11.12 3.91
CA GLY A 7 7.52 -11.04 4.11
C GLY A 7 8.08 -12.30 4.76
N ASP A 8 9.35 -12.53 4.51
CA ASP A 8 10.12 -13.64 5.04
C ASP A 8 11.25 -13.06 5.89
N GLU A 9 11.23 -13.38 7.19
CA GLU A 9 12.20 -12.84 8.15
C GLU A 9 13.59 -13.46 7.99
N GLU A 10 13.71 -14.66 7.41
CA GLU A 10 15.00 -15.34 7.20
C GLU A 10 15.73 -14.79 5.97
N THR A 11 15.00 -14.56 4.89
CA THR A 11 15.54 -14.02 3.63
C THR A 11 15.48 -12.50 3.56
N CYS A 12 14.79 -11.87 4.51
CA CYS A 12 14.58 -10.43 4.61
C CYS A 12 13.77 -9.84 3.44
N VAL A 13 13.09 -10.65 2.63
CA VAL A 13 12.31 -10.17 1.47
C VAL A 13 10.92 -9.77 1.91
N TRP A 14 10.47 -8.57 1.52
CA TRP A 14 9.15 -8.05 1.83
C TRP A 14 8.40 -7.67 0.58
N THR A 15 7.10 -7.93 0.52
CA THR A 15 6.33 -7.84 -0.74
C THR A 15 5.01 -7.11 -0.59
N VAL A 16 4.52 -6.58 -1.71
CA VAL A 16 3.19 -6.00 -1.85
C VAL A 16 2.46 -6.71 -2.99
N GLY A 17 1.37 -7.40 -2.66
CA GLY A 17 0.68 -8.26 -3.61
C GLY A 17 1.51 -9.48 -4.01
N ASP A 18 2.28 -10.02 -3.06
CA ASP A 18 3.14 -11.20 -3.22
C ASP A 18 4.32 -11.03 -4.22
N GLU A 19 4.61 -9.79 -4.64
CA GLU A 19 5.75 -9.42 -5.48
C GLU A 19 6.71 -8.48 -4.74
N ALA A 20 8.01 -8.74 -4.83
CA ALA A 20 9.05 -7.82 -4.38
C ALA A 20 9.28 -6.73 -5.45
N PHE A 21 9.74 -5.54 -5.04
CA PHE A 21 9.84 -4.39 -5.94
C PHE A 21 10.61 -4.64 -7.24
N GLU A 22 11.70 -5.41 -7.21
CA GLU A 22 12.51 -5.70 -8.41
C GLU A 22 11.76 -6.50 -9.47
N GLU A 23 10.75 -7.27 -9.06
CA GLU A 23 9.96 -8.16 -9.90
C GLU A 23 8.56 -7.58 -10.19
N ALA A 24 8.09 -6.65 -9.36
CA ALA A 24 6.72 -6.16 -9.37
C ALA A 24 6.44 -5.22 -10.55
N ASP A 25 5.38 -5.52 -11.29
CA ASP A 25 4.80 -4.58 -12.25
C ASP A 25 4.28 -3.31 -11.57
N ARG A 26 4.01 -2.26 -12.36
CA ARG A 26 3.28 -1.08 -11.86
C ARG A 26 1.83 -1.44 -11.60
N ILE A 27 1.21 -0.83 -10.58
CA ILE A 27 -0.23 -0.90 -10.37
C ILE A 27 -0.90 0.12 -11.30
N PRO A 28 -1.62 -0.29 -12.37
CA PRO A 28 -2.26 0.65 -13.27
C PRO A 28 -3.59 1.14 -12.69
N VAL A 29 -3.78 2.45 -12.68
CA VAL A 29 -5.00 3.09 -12.18
C VAL A 29 -5.44 4.15 -13.19
N GLY A 30 -6.71 4.07 -13.61
CA GLY A 30 -7.30 5.09 -14.47
C GLY A 30 -7.42 6.44 -13.75
N ARG A 31 -7.32 7.55 -14.49
CA ARG A 31 -7.55 8.89 -13.95
C ARG A 31 -8.98 9.12 -13.41
N ASP A 32 -9.10 9.96 -12.38
CA ASP A 32 -10.36 10.46 -11.80
C ASP A 32 -11.28 9.33 -11.32
N ARG A 33 -10.69 8.29 -10.73
CA ARG A 33 -11.40 7.13 -10.18
C ARG A 33 -11.39 7.16 -8.66
N HIS A 34 -12.49 6.67 -8.07
CA HIS A 34 -12.49 6.24 -6.69
C HIS A 34 -11.85 4.85 -6.61
N VAL A 35 -10.73 4.77 -5.91
CA VAL A 35 -9.93 3.56 -5.79
C VAL A 35 -9.92 3.11 -4.34
N ARG A 36 -10.12 1.80 -4.14
CA ARG A 36 -9.98 1.17 -2.82
C ARG A 36 -8.80 0.23 -2.83
N PHE A 37 -7.87 0.42 -1.92
CA PHE A 37 -6.85 -0.57 -1.58
C PHE A 37 -7.32 -1.35 -0.34
N GLU A 38 -7.20 -2.67 -0.41
CA GLU A 38 -7.68 -3.61 0.61
C GLU A 38 -6.49 -4.42 1.11
N PHE A 39 -5.91 -3.99 2.22
CA PHE A 39 -4.73 -4.62 2.79
C PHE A 39 -5.10 -5.89 3.56
N GLU A 40 -4.25 -6.90 3.44
CA GLU A 40 -4.18 -8.04 4.34
C GLU A 40 -2.73 -8.22 4.77
N ASN A 41 -2.40 -7.88 6.02
CA ASN A 41 -1.06 -8.13 6.56
C ASN A 41 -0.96 -9.57 7.06
N LYS A 42 -0.18 -10.39 6.37
CA LYS A 42 0.06 -11.81 6.73
C LYS A 42 1.31 -12.02 7.56
N THR A 43 2.03 -10.95 7.88
CA THR A 43 3.27 -11.00 8.67
C THR A 43 3.00 -10.75 10.15
N MET A 44 4.01 -11.00 10.97
CA MET A 44 3.99 -10.65 12.40
C MET A 44 4.50 -9.24 12.70
N MET A 45 4.83 -8.46 11.66
CA MET A 45 5.39 -7.10 11.78
C MET A 45 4.37 -6.05 11.32
N PRO A 46 4.33 -4.87 11.96
CA PRO A 46 3.47 -3.77 11.53
C PRO A 46 4.05 -3.08 10.28
N HIS A 47 3.19 -2.68 9.35
CA HIS A 47 3.57 -2.01 8.10
C HIS A 47 2.90 -0.65 7.96
N PRO A 48 3.63 0.47 8.16
CA PRO A 48 3.13 1.80 7.81
C PRO A 48 3.12 1.98 6.29
N MET A 49 2.00 1.74 5.61
CA MET A 49 1.88 1.86 4.17
C MET A 49 1.61 3.31 3.75
N HIS A 50 2.46 3.84 2.88
CA HIS A 50 2.43 5.22 2.39
C HIS A 50 2.22 5.27 0.87
N LEU A 51 1.33 6.16 0.42
CA LEU A 51 1.09 6.45 -1.00
C LEU A 51 1.52 7.87 -1.32
N HIS A 52 2.48 8.02 -2.24
CA HIS A 52 2.91 9.33 -2.70
C HIS A 52 1.83 10.00 -3.56
N GLY A 53 1.84 11.34 -3.55
CA GLY A 53 1.03 12.17 -4.43
C GLY A 53 -0.47 12.22 -4.12
N HIS A 54 -0.95 11.44 -3.15
CA HIS A 54 -2.36 11.33 -2.81
C HIS A 54 -2.58 11.26 -1.30
N PHE A 55 -3.72 11.78 -0.85
CA PHE A 55 -4.29 11.44 0.46
C PHE A 55 -5.38 10.39 0.26
N PHE A 56 -5.54 9.51 1.25
CA PHE A 56 -6.58 8.50 1.31
C PHE A 56 -7.34 8.54 2.65
N ARG A 57 -8.62 8.13 2.60
CA ARG A 57 -9.46 7.98 3.77
C ARG A 57 -9.28 6.57 4.30
N VAL A 58 -8.92 6.42 5.57
CA VAL A 58 -8.89 5.11 6.22
C VAL A 58 -10.31 4.65 6.49
N ASP A 59 -10.68 3.46 6.04
CA ASP A 59 -12.01 2.90 6.31
C ASP A 59 -12.12 2.52 7.79
N ASN A 60 -13.19 2.99 8.43
CA ASN A 60 -13.55 2.66 9.81
C ASN A 60 -15.02 2.21 9.91
N GLY A 61 -15.65 1.84 8.79
CA GLY A 61 -17.05 1.42 8.72
C GLY A 61 -18.08 2.55 8.77
N THR A 62 -17.66 3.81 8.98
CA THR A 62 -18.59 4.96 9.10
C THR A 62 -18.66 5.84 7.86
N GLY A 63 -17.76 5.62 6.89
CA GLY A 63 -17.55 6.52 5.75
C GLY A 63 -16.90 7.87 6.11
N ARG A 64 -16.56 8.11 7.39
CA ARG A 64 -15.96 9.37 7.89
C ARG A 64 -14.61 9.16 8.59
N GLY A 65 -13.87 8.14 8.15
CA GLY A 65 -12.53 7.90 8.70
C GLY A 65 -11.53 9.03 8.41
N PRO A 66 -10.39 9.01 9.10
CA PRO A 66 -9.38 10.07 8.99
C PRO A 66 -8.77 10.11 7.59
N MET A 67 -8.41 11.33 7.18
CA MET A 67 -7.63 11.58 5.97
C MET A 67 -6.15 11.47 6.28
N LYS A 68 -5.42 10.62 5.57
CA LYS A 68 -3.99 10.35 5.79
C LYS A 68 -3.29 10.09 4.46
N ASP A 69 -1.97 10.16 4.45
CA ASP A 69 -1.11 9.66 3.36
C ASP A 69 -0.40 8.35 3.73
N THR A 70 -0.46 7.99 5.02
CA THR A 70 0.21 6.81 5.59
C THR A 70 -0.71 6.15 6.62
N VAL A 71 -0.84 4.83 6.55
CA VAL A 71 -1.64 4.04 7.51
C VAL A 71 -0.85 2.86 8.03
N LEU A 72 -0.93 2.64 9.34
CA LEU A 72 -0.35 1.46 9.97
C LEU A 72 -1.28 0.26 9.78
N VAL A 73 -0.76 -0.80 9.17
CA VAL A 73 -1.45 -2.09 9.06
C VAL A 73 -0.79 -3.07 10.03
N GLU A 74 -1.49 -3.37 11.12
CA GLU A 74 -1.02 -4.22 12.21
C GLU A 74 -0.90 -5.70 11.79
N PRO A 75 -0.15 -6.53 12.53
CA PRO A 75 -0.05 -7.97 12.27
C PRO A 75 -1.43 -8.65 12.18
N GLY A 76 -1.65 -9.44 11.12
CA GLY A 76 -2.92 -10.15 10.87
C GLY A 76 -4.10 -9.23 10.51
N GLN A 77 -3.89 -7.91 10.41
CA GLN A 77 -4.97 -6.95 10.18
C GLN A 77 -5.41 -6.94 8.72
N LYS A 78 -6.74 -6.79 8.52
CA LYS A 78 -7.32 -6.32 7.28
C LYS A 78 -7.73 -4.85 7.43
N LEU A 79 -7.28 -4.01 6.51
CA LEU A 79 -7.54 -2.56 6.55
C LEU A 79 -7.75 -2.04 5.14
N ASN A 80 -8.77 -1.21 4.96
CA ASN A 80 -9.06 -0.59 3.67
C ASN A 80 -8.74 0.90 3.69
N ILE A 81 -8.32 1.42 2.54
CA ILE A 81 -8.22 2.85 2.29
C ILE A 81 -8.91 3.22 0.98
N ASP A 82 -9.53 4.39 0.93
CA ASP A 82 -10.21 4.93 -0.23
C ASP A 82 -9.54 6.23 -0.68
N TRP A 83 -9.21 6.34 -1.97
CA TRP A 83 -8.57 7.53 -2.55
C TRP A 83 -9.09 7.87 -3.93
N VAL A 84 -8.74 9.06 -4.41
CA VAL A 84 -9.10 9.53 -5.75
C VAL A 84 -7.84 9.66 -6.58
N SER A 85 -7.81 9.07 -7.77
CA SER A 85 -6.67 9.12 -8.69
C SER A 85 -6.64 10.40 -9.54
N ASP A 86 -6.65 11.55 -8.87
CA ASP A 86 -6.71 12.89 -9.47
C ASP A 86 -5.33 13.48 -9.82
N ASN A 87 -4.25 12.85 -9.36
CA ASN A 87 -2.88 13.30 -9.61
C ASN A 87 -2.16 12.34 -10.58
N PRO A 88 -2.11 12.64 -11.90
CA PRO A 88 -1.51 11.75 -12.89
C PRO A 88 0.01 11.68 -12.74
N GLY A 89 0.57 10.47 -12.88
CA GLY A 89 2.01 10.25 -12.70
C GLY A 89 2.37 8.81 -12.40
N ASP A 90 3.64 8.61 -12.03
CA ASP A 90 4.15 7.41 -11.40
C ASP A 90 4.46 7.75 -9.94
N TRP A 91 3.78 7.08 -9.00
CA TRP A 91 3.86 7.38 -7.58
C TRP A 91 4.40 6.20 -6.81
N ALA A 92 5.38 6.46 -5.94
CA ALA A 92 5.88 5.44 -5.03
C ALA A 92 4.77 5.05 -4.04
N PHE A 93 4.61 3.74 -3.85
CA PHE A 93 3.72 3.16 -2.86
C PHE A 93 4.51 2.12 -2.06
N HIS A 94 4.78 2.39 -0.79
CA HIS A 94 5.75 1.59 -0.04
C HIS A 94 5.50 1.60 1.47
N CYS A 95 6.13 0.65 2.15
CA CYS A 95 6.20 0.66 3.61
C CYS A 95 7.15 1.77 4.10
N HIS A 96 6.83 2.39 5.21
CA HIS A 96 7.62 3.45 5.85
C HIS A 96 8.56 2.91 6.93
N GLN A 97 8.64 1.58 7.08
CA GLN A 97 9.76 0.92 7.74
C GLN A 97 10.90 0.81 6.72
N ALA A 98 11.98 1.56 6.92
CA ALA A 98 13.05 1.71 5.93
C ALA A 98 13.64 0.37 5.48
N TYR A 99 13.86 -0.54 6.43
CA TYR A 99 14.34 -1.89 6.15
C TYR A 99 13.38 -2.71 5.26
N HIS A 100 12.07 -2.62 5.48
CA HIS A 100 11.10 -3.35 4.64
C HIS A 100 11.03 -2.74 3.23
N GLN A 101 11.13 -1.42 3.12
CA GLN A 101 11.15 -0.74 1.81
C GLN A 101 12.39 -1.09 1.01
N GLU A 102 13.57 -1.02 1.61
CA GLU A 102 14.85 -1.35 0.97
C GLU A 102 14.87 -2.81 0.52
N ALA A 103 14.25 -3.70 1.30
CA ALA A 103 14.20 -5.13 1.00
C ALA A 103 12.91 -5.58 0.27
N GLY A 104 12.24 -4.65 -0.42
CA GLY A 104 11.29 -4.99 -1.50
C GLY A 104 9.84 -4.56 -1.30
N MET A 105 9.42 -4.07 -0.13
CA MET A 105 8.03 -3.69 0.14
C MET A 105 7.68 -2.32 -0.48
N MET A 106 7.71 -2.27 -1.80
CA MET A 106 7.49 -1.09 -2.62
C MET A 106 6.88 -1.48 -3.96
N ARG A 107 6.01 -0.62 -4.49
CA ARG A 107 5.51 -0.64 -5.86
C ARG A 107 5.41 0.78 -6.41
N VAL A 108 5.18 0.86 -7.71
CA VAL A 108 4.80 2.11 -8.38
C VAL A 108 3.32 2.04 -8.75
N VAL A 109 2.55 3.05 -8.33
CA VAL A 109 1.18 3.28 -8.78
C VAL A 109 1.22 4.22 -9.99
N ARG A 110 0.79 3.74 -11.15
CA ARG A 110 0.69 4.51 -12.40
C ARG A 110 -0.73 5.05 -12.52
N VAL A 111 -0.90 6.37 -12.40
CA VAL A 111 -2.16 7.05 -12.69
C VAL A 111 -2.13 7.62 -14.11
N ALA A 112 -2.99 7.12 -14.99
CA ALA A 112 -3.05 7.50 -16.40
C ALA A 112 -4.48 7.53 -16.96
#